data_AF-A0A7Z0MUR7-F1
#
_entry.id   AF-A0A7Z0MUR7-F1
#
_cell.length_a   1.000
_cell.length_b   1.000
_cell.length_c   1.000
_cell.angle_alpha   90.00
_cell.angle_beta   90.00
_cell.angle_gamma   90.00
#
_symmetry.space_group_name_H-M   'P 1'
#
loop_
_entity.id
_entity.type
_entity.pdbx_description
1 polymer ?
#
loop_
_entity_poly.entity_id
_entity_poly.type
_entity_poly.pdbx_seq_one_letter_code
_entity_poly.pdbx_strand_id
1 'polypeptide(L)'
;MNQSFAVWTVVVLSAITANLPFVLQRRFLVLPWMQSGELPRPAWLQCLASLVFFGLLLGLAYLAYLTIGRAYFMASDLASVGLFVGKLALTLGLVAMLLAFPGWRNRADTEQKSFLARMLELLVFYGLVGALGFAFEVNMGNLFTQTWEFYAITLSLFLVLGYPGFVYRYLMRRSKPKRQPL
;
A
#
# COMPACT_ATOMS: atom_id res chain seq x y z
N MET A 1 7.72 21.55 10.20
CA MET A 1 7.08 20.25 10.56
C MET A 1 7.86 19.65 11.72
N ASN A 2 7.20 19.20 12.80
CA ASN A 2 7.93 18.48 13.86
C ASN A 2 8.34 17.11 13.30
N GLN A 3 9.64 16.82 13.24
CA GLN A 3 10.19 15.57 12.70
C GLN A 3 9.49 14.34 13.29
N SER A 4 9.21 14.40 14.58
CA SER A 4 8.50 13.34 15.31
C SER A 4 7.13 13.03 14.70
N PHE A 5 6.37 14.04 14.30
CA PHE A 5 5.01 13.84 13.75
C PHE A 5 5.04 13.14 12.39
N ALA A 6 5.96 13.54 11.51
CA ALA A 6 6.13 12.93 10.20
C ALA A 6 6.57 11.46 10.33
N VAL A 7 7.54 11.19 11.20
CA VAL A 7 8.00 9.82 11.50
C VAL A 7 6.86 8.96 12.03
N TRP A 8 6.13 9.42 13.04
CA TRP A 8 4.99 8.67 13.59
C TRP A 8 3.89 8.43 12.56
N THR A 9 3.61 9.40 11.69
CA THR A 9 2.62 9.23 10.61
C THR A 9 3.02 8.12 9.65
N VAL A 10 4.29 8.10 9.20
CA VAL A 10 4.83 7.05 8.34
C VAL A 10 4.82 5.70 9.04
N VAL A 11 5.21 5.65 10.32
CA VAL A 11 5.25 4.39 11.10
C VAL A 11 3.85 3.80 11.26
N VAL A 12 2.87 4.60 11.67
CA VAL A 12 1.47 4.15 11.84
C VAL A 12 0.90 3.71 10.50
N LEU A 13 1.12 4.47 9.43
CA LEU A 13 0.67 4.11 8.09
C LEU A 13 1.33 2.82 7.60
N SER A 14 2.63 2.63 7.86
CA SER A 14 3.37 1.41 7.55
C SER A 14 2.77 0.21 8.26
N ALA A 15 2.52 0.32 9.56
CA ALA A 15 1.92 -0.76 10.34
C ALA A 15 0.53 -1.16 9.83
N ILE A 16 -0.31 -0.20 9.43
CA ILE A 16 -1.63 -0.47 8.88
C ILE A 16 -1.52 -1.14 7.50
N THR A 17 -0.78 -0.53 6.58
CA THR A 17 -0.65 -0.98 5.19
C THR A 17 0.06 -2.32 5.06
N ALA A 18 1.07 -2.60 5.89
CA ALA A 18 1.79 -3.87 5.89
C ALA A 18 0.89 -5.07 6.26
N ASN A 19 -0.15 -4.85 7.08
CA ASN A 19 -1.08 -5.89 7.51
C ASN A 19 -2.31 -6.03 6.60
N LEU A 20 -2.65 -4.96 5.87
CA LEU A 20 -3.77 -4.86 4.95
C LEU A 20 -3.88 -6.02 3.92
N PRO A 21 -2.80 -6.46 3.21
CA PRO A 21 -2.88 -7.56 2.24
C PRO A 21 -3.14 -8.93 2.88
N PHE A 22 -2.82 -9.10 4.17
CA PHE A 22 -3.04 -10.35 4.88
C PHE A 22 -4.44 -10.42 5.49
N VAL A 23 -4.92 -9.32 6.08
CA VAL A 23 -6.23 -9.25 6.74
C VAL A 23 -7.37 -9.27 5.72
N LEU A 24 -7.25 -8.53 4.62
CA LEU A 24 -8.30 -8.44 3.62
C LEU A 24 -8.12 -9.49 2.51
N GLN A 25 -9.18 -10.25 2.24
CA GLN A 25 -9.21 -11.25 1.16
C GLN A 25 -9.34 -10.62 -0.24
N ARG A 26 -9.59 -9.32 -0.33
CA ARG A 26 -9.85 -8.59 -1.58
C ARG A 26 -8.56 -8.36 -2.37
N ARG A 27 -8.59 -8.58 -3.69
CA ARG A 27 -7.47 -8.27 -4.60
C ARG A 27 -7.26 -6.74 -4.64
N PHE A 28 -6.05 -6.27 -4.33
CA PHE A 28 -5.71 -4.84 -4.36
C PHE A 28 -4.99 -4.42 -5.65
N LEU A 29 -4.40 -5.40 -6.36
CA LEU A 29 -3.62 -5.17 -7.57
C LEU A 29 -4.26 -5.85 -8.77
N VAL A 30 -4.19 -5.15 -9.91
CA VAL A 30 -4.39 -5.75 -11.23
C VAL A 30 -3.02 -6.26 -11.69
N LEU A 31 -2.77 -7.56 -11.54
CA LEU A 31 -1.53 -8.18 -12.03
C LEU A 31 -1.61 -8.40 -13.56
N PRO A 32 -0.45 -8.39 -14.26
CA PRO A 32 -0.40 -8.61 -15.71
C PRO A 32 -0.71 -10.06 -16.13
N TRP A 33 -0.71 -11.00 -15.17
CA TRP A 33 -0.98 -12.42 -15.42
C TRP A 33 -2.40 -12.80 -15.01
N MET A 34 -3.06 -13.65 -15.81
CA MET A 34 -4.37 -14.22 -15.46
C MET A 34 -4.27 -14.98 -14.14
N GLN A 35 -5.13 -14.62 -13.18
CA GLN A 35 -5.30 -15.38 -11.95
C GLN A 35 -6.41 -16.42 -12.13
N SER A 36 -6.26 -17.58 -11.49
CA SER A 36 -7.28 -18.63 -11.46
C SER A 36 -8.64 -18.03 -11.04
N GLY A 37 -9.68 -18.26 -11.85
CA GLY A 37 -11.04 -17.74 -11.65
C GLY A 37 -11.44 -16.57 -12.57
N GLU A 38 -10.50 -15.84 -13.17
CA GLU A 38 -10.86 -14.72 -14.05
C GLU A 38 -11.42 -15.19 -15.40
N LEU A 39 -12.50 -14.54 -15.85
CA LEU A 39 -13.04 -14.71 -17.21
C LEU A 39 -11.91 -14.63 -18.24
N PRO A 40 -11.87 -15.52 -19.25
CA PRO A 40 -10.81 -15.54 -20.26
C PRO A 40 -10.79 -14.23 -21.03
N ARG A 41 -9.89 -13.32 -20.63
CA ARG A 41 -9.59 -12.07 -21.32
C ARG A 41 -8.28 -12.24 -22.09
N PRO A 42 -8.13 -11.57 -23.23
CA PRO A 42 -6.87 -11.65 -23.96
C PRO A 42 -5.77 -10.97 -23.16
N ALA A 43 -4.61 -11.63 -23.07
CA ALA A 43 -3.49 -11.22 -22.20
C ALA A 43 -3.02 -9.77 -22.43
N TRP A 44 -3.12 -9.25 -23.66
CA TRP A 44 -2.76 -7.88 -23.99
C TRP A 44 -3.66 -6.83 -23.31
N LEU A 45 -4.98 -7.10 -23.17
CA LEU A 45 -5.89 -6.21 -22.46
C LEU A 45 -5.59 -6.21 -20.95
N GLN A 46 -5.15 -7.34 -20.40
CA GLN A 46 -4.75 -7.43 -19.00
C GLN A 46 -3.43 -6.71 -18.73
N CYS A 47 -2.45 -6.85 -19.62
CA CYS A 47 -1.22 -6.06 -19.57
C CYS A 47 -1.50 -4.55 -19.69
N LEU A 48 -2.35 -4.12 -20.63
CA LEU A 48 -2.75 -2.71 -20.74
C LEU A 48 -3.47 -2.22 -19.48
N ALA A 49 -4.42 -3.00 -18.95
CA ALA A 49 -5.12 -2.64 -17.73
C ALA A 49 -4.18 -2.55 -16.52
N SER A 50 -3.23 -3.49 -16.40
CA SER A 50 -2.18 -3.46 -15.38
C SER A 50 -1.31 -2.21 -15.54
N LEU A 51 -0.83 -1.91 -16.75
CA LEU A 51 -0.03 -0.71 -17.02
C LEU A 51 -0.77 0.57 -16.67
N VAL A 52 -2.04 0.70 -17.08
CA VAL A 52 -2.87 1.85 -16.72
C VAL A 52 -3.07 1.94 -15.21
N PHE A 53 -3.31 0.81 -14.52
CA PHE A 53 -3.48 0.78 -13.07
C PHE A 53 -2.21 1.22 -12.33
N PHE A 54 -1.06 0.65 -12.67
CA PHE A 54 0.23 1.05 -12.09
C PHE A 54 0.58 2.49 -12.45
N GLY A 55 0.29 2.95 -13.67
CA GLY A 55 0.47 4.33 -14.09
C GLY A 55 -0.39 5.31 -13.29
N LEU A 56 -1.67 4.99 -13.06
CA LEU A 56 -2.57 5.78 -12.20
C LEU A 56 -2.13 5.76 -10.74
N LEU A 57 -1.65 4.62 -10.24
CA LEU A 57 -1.17 4.47 -8.87
C LEU A 57 0.12 5.27 -8.64
N LEU A 58 1.06 5.23 -9.58
CA LEU A 58 2.25 6.07 -9.59
C LEU A 58 1.89 7.55 -9.76
N GLY A 59 0.91 7.87 -10.62
CA GLY A 59 0.41 9.23 -10.80
C GLY A 59 -0.19 9.79 -9.52
N LEU A 60 -1.00 9.01 -8.79
CA LEU A 60 -1.53 9.40 -7.48
C LEU A 60 -0.43 9.52 -6.43
N ALA A 61 0.55 8.61 -6.41
CA ALA A 61 1.69 8.69 -5.51
C ALA A 61 2.54 9.96 -5.80
N TYR A 62 2.72 10.30 -7.07
CA TYR A 62 3.41 11.51 -7.50
C TYR A 62 2.61 12.77 -7.17
N LEU A 63 1.29 12.76 -7.32
CA LEU A 63 0.42 13.85 -6.87
C LEU A 63 0.46 14.01 -5.35
N ALA A 64 0.50 12.90 -4.58
CA ALA A 64 0.72 12.94 -3.14
C ALA A 64 2.08 13.58 -2.82
N TYR A 65 3.14 13.16 -3.51
CA TYR A 65 4.47 13.74 -3.39
C TYR A 65 4.49 15.25 -3.69
N LEU A 66 3.83 15.70 -4.76
CA LEU A 66 3.77 17.13 -5.11
C LEU A 66 2.93 17.94 -4.12
N THR A 67 1.78 17.42 -3.70
CA THR A 67 0.85 18.13 -2.80
C THR A 67 1.37 18.22 -1.38
N ILE A 68 2.07 17.18 -0.91
CA ILE A 68 2.72 17.15 0.40
C ILE A 68 4.04 17.92 0.31
N GLY A 69 4.88 17.65 -0.70
CA GLY A 69 6.20 18.27 -0.93
C GLY A 69 6.20 19.79 -1.11
N ARG A 70 5.12 20.36 -1.66
CA ARG A 70 4.98 21.82 -1.85
C ARG A 70 4.12 22.52 -0.78
N ALA A 71 3.61 21.79 0.21
CA ALA A 71 2.83 22.39 1.28
C ALA A 71 3.76 23.12 2.25
N TYR A 72 4.00 24.42 2.02
CA TYR A 72 4.69 25.27 2.98
C TYR A 72 3.92 25.31 4.30
N PHE A 73 4.37 24.51 5.26
CA PHE A 73 3.75 24.34 6.56
C PHE A 73 4.31 25.38 7.54
N MET A 74 3.58 26.48 7.74
CA MET A 74 3.83 27.38 8.88
C MET A 74 3.12 26.76 10.09
N ALA A 75 3.91 26.15 10.97
CA ALA A 75 3.45 25.36 12.12
C ALA A 75 2.74 26.16 13.23
N SER A 76 2.51 27.46 13.01
CA SER A 76 1.84 28.36 13.94
C SER A 76 0.33 28.42 13.78
N ASP A 77 -0.24 27.80 12.73
CA ASP A 77 -1.64 28.04 12.35
C ASP A 77 -2.47 26.75 12.26
N LEU A 78 -3.56 26.64 13.02
CA LEU A 78 -4.39 25.42 13.10
C LEU A 78 -5.01 25.06 11.73
N ALA A 79 -5.32 26.08 10.93
CA ALA A 79 -5.86 25.92 9.58
C ALA A 79 -4.88 25.24 8.62
N SER A 80 -3.57 25.51 8.74
CA SER A 80 -2.55 24.91 7.89
C SER A 80 -2.38 23.41 8.19
N VAL A 81 -2.45 23.04 9.48
CA VAL A 81 -2.44 21.64 9.93
C VAL A 81 -3.67 20.89 9.42
N GLY A 82 -4.86 21.49 9.57
CA GLY A 82 -6.10 20.90 9.09
C GLY A 82 -6.09 20.64 7.57
N LEU A 83 -5.64 21.60 6.78
CA LEU A 83 -5.52 21.45 5.32
C LEU A 83 -4.47 20.40 4.93
N PHE A 84 -3.36 20.29 5.66
CA PHE A 84 -2.35 19.27 5.42
C PHE A 84 -2.88 17.86 5.71
N VAL A 85 -3.50 17.66 6.88
CA VAL A 85 -4.13 16.38 7.25
C VAL A 85 -5.26 16.05 6.28
N GLY A 86 -6.04 17.05 5.87
CA GLY A 86 -7.09 16.90 4.85
C GLY A 86 -6.54 16.44 3.50
N LYS A 87 -5.46 17.05 3.00
CA LYS A 87 -4.79 16.63 1.75
C LYS A 87 -4.20 15.23 1.85
N LEU A 88 -3.56 14.91 2.98
CA LEU A 88 -3.01 13.58 3.24
C LEU A 88 -4.14 12.53 3.28
N ALA A 89 -5.21 12.80 4.02
CA ALA A 89 -6.36 11.89 4.09
C ALA A 89 -7.07 11.73 2.75
N LEU A 90 -7.21 12.81 1.97
CA LEU A 90 -7.80 12.78 0.63
C LEU A 90 -6.95 11.97 -0.35
N THR A 91 -5.63 12.19 -0.37
CA THR A 91 -4.73 11.43 -1.25
C THR A 91 -4.68 9.95 -0.86
N LEU A 92 -4.57 9.63 0.44
CA LEU A 92 -4.66 8.25 0.92
C LEU A 92 -6.02 7.63 0.60
N GLY A 93 -7.11 8.39 0.73
CA GLY A 93 -8.46 7.98 0.37
C GLY A 93 -8.59 7.66 -1.11
N LEU A 94 -8.05 8.51 -2.00
CA LEU A 94 -8.03 8.28 -3.45
C LEU A 94 -7.18 7.04 -3.81
N VAL A 95 -6.01 6.88 -3.20
CA VAL A 95 -5.17 5.69 -3.38
C VAL A 95 -5.91 4.44 -2.90
N ALA A 96 -6.52 4.48 -1.72
CA ALA A 96 -7.30 3.38 -1.19
C ALA A 96 -8.53 3.07 -2.07
N MET A 97 -9.19 4.08 -2.61
CA MET A 97 -10.32 3.93 -3.54
C MET A 97 -9.87 3.29 -4.86
N LEU A 98 -8.73 3.71 -5.41
CA LEU A 98 -8.13 3.10 -6.60
C LEU A 98 -7.74 1.63 -6.32
N LEU A 99 -7.14 1.35 -5.18
CA LEU A 99 -6.79 -0.02 -4.73
C LEU A 99 -8.02 -0.88 -4.43
N ALA A 100 -9.13 -0.28 -4.01
CA ALA A 100 -10.39 -0.98 -3.75
C ALA A 100 -11.17 -1.30 -5.04
N PHE A 101 -10.93 -0.55 -6.11
CA PHE A 101 -11.56 -0.73 -7.42
C PHE A 101 -11.43 -2.16 -7.99
N PRO A 102 -10.23 -2.78 -8.07
CA PRO A 102 -10.09 -4.15 -8.56
C PRO A 102 -10.79 -5.18 -7.65
N GLY A 103 -10.77 -4.97 -6.34
CA GLY A 103 -11.47 -5.82 -5.37
C GLY A 103 -13.00 -5.72 -5.44
N TRP A 104 -13.53 -4.61 -5.94
CA TRP A 104 -14.97 -4.43 -6.19
C TRP A 104 -15.40 -5.09 -7.51
N ARG A 105 -14.54 -5.04 -8.53
CA ARG A 105 -14.81 -5.59 -9.86
C ARG A 105 -14.83 -7.12 -9.88
N ASN A 106 -13.97 -7.77 -9.10
CA ASN A 106 -13.81 -9.23 -9.10
C ASN A 106 -14.39 -9.88 -7.81
N ARG A 107 -15.57 -9.43 -7.35
CA ARG A 107 -16.24 -9.93 -6.13
C ARG A 107 -16.59 -11.43 -6.16
N ALA A 108 -16.69 -12.04 -7.33
CA ALA A 108 -17.15 -13.42 -7.51
C ALA A 108 -16.05 -14.48 -7.32
N ASP A 109 -14.77 -14.11 -7.37
CA ASP A 109 -13.68 -15.08 -7.28
C ASP A 109 -13.28 -15.35 -5.83
N THR A 110 -13.87 -16.38 -5.23
CA THR A 110 -13.34 -17.05 -4.05
C THR A 110 -12.09 -17.87 -4.41
N GLU A 111 -11.01 -17.20 -4.81
CA GLU A 111 -9.84 -17.88 -5.36
C GLU A 111 -8.59 -17.61 -4.52
N GLN A 112 -7.90 -18.70 -4.21
CA GLN A 112 -6.78 -18.75 -3.28
C GLN A 112 -5.68 -17.79 -3.74
N LYS A 113 -5.60 -16.59 -3.15
CA LYS A 113 -4.50 -15.65 -3.41
C LYS A 113 -3.17 -16.37 -3.25
N SER A 114 -2.44 -16.52 -4.36
CA SER A 114 -1.09 -17.07 -4.38
C SER A 114 -0.20 -16.30 -3.40
N PHE A 115 0.71 -17.00 -2.76
CA PHE A 115 1.68 -16.41 -1.85
C PHE A 115 2.46 -15.27 -2.54
N LEU A 116 2.86 -15.48 -3.79
CA LEU A 116 3.57 -14.48 -4.61
C LEU A 116 2.74 -13.23 -4.87
N ALA A 117 1.43 -13.38 -5.10
CA ALA A 117 0.55 -12.23 -5.30
C ALA A 117 0.49 -11.34 -4.04
N ARG A 118 0.54 -11.94 -2.84
CA ARG A 118 0.59 -11.19 -1.56
C ARG A 118 1.94 -10.53 -1.34
N MET A 119 3.03 -11.19 -1.73
CA MET A 119 4.38 -10.61 -1.66
C MET A 119 4.49 -9.39 -2.59
N LEU A 120 3.92 -9.47 -3.79
CA LEU A 120 3.84 -8.33 -4.71
C LEU A 120 2.93 -7.22 -4.16
N GLU A 121 1.76 -7.55 -3.59
CA GLU A 121 0.91 -6.56 -2.90
C GLU A 121 1.70 -5.84 -1.79
N LEU A 122 2.43 -6.58 -0.95
CA LEU A 122 3.24 -6.01 0.13
C LEU A 122 4.36 -5.10 -0.41
N LEU A 123 5.03 -5.50 -1.49
CA LEU A 123 6.08 -4.70 -2.12
C LEU A 123 5.53 -3.39 -2.71
N VAL A 124 4.34 -3.42 -3.31
CA VAL A 124 3.68 -2.20 -3.80
C VAL A 124 3.28 -1.28 -2.65
N PHE A 125 2.73 -1.83 -1.54
CA PHE A 125 2.44 -1.02 -0.35
C PHE A 125 3.71 -0.40 0.25
N TYR A 126 4.82 -1.15 0.28
CA TYR A 126 6.12 -0.60 0.68
C TYR A 126 6.54 0.57 -0.20
N GLY A 127 6.43 0.44 -1.53
CA GLY A 127 6.74 1.53 -2.47
C GLY A 127 5.86 2.76 -2.26
N LEU A 128 4.55 2.58 -2.01
CA LEU A 128 3.62 3.67 -1.73
C LEU A 128 3.97 4.42 -0.43
N VAL A 129 4.28 3.68 0.64
CA VAL A 129 4.67 4.28 1.91
C VAL A 129 6.05 4.94 1.82
N GLY A 130 6.99 4.33 1.08
CA GLY A 130 8.28 4.93 0.77
C GLY A 130 8.14 6.26 0.04
N ALA A 131 7.29 6.34 -0.98
CA ALA A 131 7.02 7.58 -1.71
C ALA A 131 6.45 8.69 -0.80
N LEU A 132 5.61 8.33 0.17
CA LEU A 132 5.14 9.27 1.20
C LEU A 132 6.26 9.70 2.17
N GLY A 133 7.14 8.78 2.56
CA GLY A 133 8.34 9.07 3.34
C GLY A 133 9.24 10.10 2.65
N PHE A 134 9.53 9.89 1.36
CA PHE A 134 10.28 10.84 0.53
C PHE A 134 9.58 12.20 0.43
N ALA A 135 8.25 12.23 0.30
CA ALA A 135 7.49 13.47 0.27
C ALA A 135 7.65 14.28 1.57
N PHE A 136 7.70 13.61 2.72
CA PHE A 136 7.97 14.27 3.99
C PHE A 136 9.42 14.73 4.11
N GLU A 137 10.37 13.96 3.61
CA GLU A 137 11.80 14.29 3.67
C GLU A 137 12.14 15.53 2.85
N VAL A 138 11.53 15.69 1.68
CA VAL A 138 11.64 16.91 0.86
C VAL A 138 11.12 18.15 1.58
N ASN A 139 10.08 18.01 2.41
CA ASN A 139 9.59 19.11 3.26
C ASN A 139 10.55 19.46 4.40
N MET A 140 11.38 18.51 4.85
CA MET A 140 12.31 18.75 5.96
C MET A 140 13.62 19.42 5.50
N GLY A 141 13.81 19.61 4.18
CA GLY A 141 14.88 20.43 3.61
C GLY A 141 16.29 19.83 3.70
N ASN A 142 16.44 18.60 4.18
CA ASN A 142 17.72 17.92 4.27
C ASN A 142 17.62 16.50 3.72
N LEU A 143 17.78 16.37 2.40
CA LEU A 143 17.87 15.09 1.72
C LEU A 143 19.27 14.51 1.99
N PHE A 144 19.39 13.71 3.04
CA PHE A 144 20.59 12.91 3.20
C PHE A 144 20.68 11.91 2.05
N THR A 145 21.88 11.70 1.52
CA THR A 145 22.12 10.69 0.49
C THR A 145 21.87 9.30 1.07
N GLN A 146 20.69 8.73 0.83
CA GLN A 146 20.33 7.40 1.30
C GLN A 146 20.97 6.32 0.43
N THR A 147 21.78 5.48 1.05
CA THR A 147 22.45 4.35 0.42
C THR A 147 21.50 3.15 0.26
N TRP A 148 21.88 2.12 -0.49
CA TRP A 148 21.07 0.90 -0.71
C TRP A 148 20.68 0.19 0.60
N GLU A 149 21.53 0.28 1.62
CA GLU A 149 21.32 -0.28 2.95
C GLU A 149 20.07 0.31 3.63
N PHE A 150 19.81 1.60 3.43
CA PHE A 150 18.61 2.24 3.99
C PHE A 150 17.34 1.59 3.45
N TYR A 151 17.29 1.32 2.15
CA TYR A 151 16.16 0.64 1.51
C TYR A 151 16.04 -0.82 1.98
N ALA A 152 17.15 -1.51 2.20
CA ALA A 152 17.13 -2.88 2.72
C ALA A 152 16.59 -2.94 4.16
N ILE A 153 17.01 -2.01 5.02
CA ILE A 153 16.58 -1.93 6.42
C ILE A 153 15.09 -1.56 6.51
N THR A 154 14.68 -0.52 5.78
CA THR A 154 13.27 -0.07 5.77
C THR A 154 12.33 -1.13 5.19
N LEU A 155 12.73 -1.83 4.13
CA LEU A 155 12.00 -2.99 3.62
C LEU A 155 11.89 -4.09 4.68
N SER A 156 13.00 -4.42 5.36
CA SER A 156 13.00 -5.45 6.41
C SER A 156 12.09 -5.08 7.58
N LEU A 157 12.12 -3.83 8.04
CA LEU A 157 11.21 -3.32 9.07
C LEU A 157 9.75 -3.39 8.62
N PHE A 158 9.46 -3.05 7.37
CA PHE A 158 8.12 -3.14 6.80
C PHE A 158 7.61 -4.59 6.77
N LEU A 159 8.47 -5.55 6.40
CA LEU A 159 8.14 -6.98 6.43
C LEU A 159 7.84 -7.46 7.85
N VAL A 160 8.63 -7.04 8.84
CA VAL A 160 8.42 -7.37 10.26
C VAL A 160 7.07 -6.81 10.74
N LEU A 161 6.71 -5.58 10.36
CA LEU A 161 5.41 -4.99 10.69
C LEU A 161 4.23 -5.75 10.06
N GLY A 162 4.43 -6.42 8.92
CA GLY A 162 3.43 -7.26 8.25
C GLY A 162 3.33 -8.69 8.80
N TYR A 163 4.31 -9.13 9.61
CA TYR A 163 4.33 -10.45 10.23
C TYR A 163 3.07 -10.81 11.05
N PRO A 164 2.50 -9.93 11.91
CA PRO A 164 1.29 -10.28 12.68
C PRO A 164 0.10 -10.66 11.77
N GLY A 165 -0.12 -9.93 10.67
CA GLY A 165 -1.14 -10.27 9.68
C GLY A 165 -0.86 -11.60 8.99
N PHE A 166 0.41 -11.88 8.68
CA PHE A 166 0.84 -13.16 8.11
C PHE A 166 0.51 -14.35 9.05
N VAL A 167 0.92 -14.26 10.32
CA VAL A 167 0.69 -15.31 11.33
C VAL A 167 -0.80 -15.58 11.52
N TYR A 168 -1.60 -14.54 11.72
CA TYR A 168 -3.04 -14.67 11.92
C TYR A 168 -3.71 -15.43 10.77
N ARG A 169 -3.31 -15.16 9.52
CA ARG A 169 -3.91 -15.82 8.36
C ARG A 169 -3.42 -17.23 8.14
N TYR A 170 -2.11 -17.47 8.22
CA TYR A 170 -1.53 -18.75 7.84
C TYR A 170 -1.55 -19.78 8.96
N LEU A 171 -1.34 -19.35 10.21
CA LEU A 171 -1.27 -20.26 11.36
C LEU A 171 -2.62 -20.42 12.07
N MET A 172 -3.39 -19.34 12.28
CA MET A 172 -4.66 -19.45 13.02
C MET A 172 -5.85 -19.87 12.14
N ARG A 173 -5.94 -19.37 10.90
CA ARG A 173 -7.12 -19.59 10.03
C ARG A 173 -7.13 -20.90 9.23
N ARG A 174 -6.05 -21.70 9.25
CA ARG A 174 -6.00 -23.04 8.62
C ARG A 174 -6.48 -24.17 9.53
N SER A 175 -6.73 -23.90 10.81
CA SER A 175 -7.06 -24.92 11.81
C SER A 175 -8.55 -25.17 11.93
N LYS A 176 -9.18 -25.70 10.88
CA LYS A 176 -10.42 -26.49 11.05
C LYS A 176 -10.25 -27.80 10.29
N PRO A 177 -9.92 -28.91 10.98
CA PRO A 177 -9.97 -30.23 10.38
C PRO A 177 -11.41 -30.49 9.94
N LYS A 178 -11.59 -30.85 8.68
CA LYS A 178 -12.86 -31.37 8.17
C LYS A 178 -13.10 -32.69 8.90
N ARG A 179 -13.93 -32.69 9.96
CA ARG A 179 -14.36 -33.93 10.61
C ARG A 179 -15.05 -34.78 9.53
N GLN A 180 -14.41 -35.87 9.12
CA GLN A 180 -15.03 -36.88 8.27
C GLN A 180 -16.13 -37.57 9.10
N PRO A 181 -17.40 -37.56 8.68
CA PRO A 181 -18.39 -38.43 9.27
C PRO A 181 -18.09 -39.87 8.82
N LEU A 182 -17.97 -40.77 9.80
CA LEU A 182 -17.88 -42.22 9.63
C LEU A 182 -19.22 -42.78 9.13
#